data_AF-A0A8E2ED15-F1
#
_entry.id   AF-A0A8E2ED15-F1
#
_cell.length_a   1.000
_cell.length_b   1.000
_cell.length_c   1.000
_cell.angle_alpha   90.00
_cell.angle_beta   90.00
_cell.angle_gamma   90.00
#
_symmetry.space_group_name_H-M   'P 1'
#
loop_
_entity.id
_entity.type
_entity.pdbx_description
1 polymer ?
#
loop_
_entity_poly.entity_id
_entity_poly.type
_entity_poly.pdbx_seq_one_letter_code
_entity_poly.pdbx_strand_id
1 'polypeptide(L)'
;MYRTSSGNHKFSFSRFINAAVPNLAAAPHQNELSDLEQDQVFEYQILVENPHKLDPLASFIAGITRSKTVSGKIHSALIKNGVFSEDSQAINTRAITPNFPHQLSMISSFAQKKLVNLLFFWEEEQQRWRVLQEEEAEIRTVIGAEREIGSATGTLETRLKELEGLIRLKPSLRSSHMRDATPLPRYTPRRRPSQAQVEAAAAEAAAAAQAGVHPPT
;
A
#
# COMPACT_ATOMS: atom_id res chain seq x y z
N MET A 1 8.62 -9.04 14.89
CA MET A 1 9.83 -8.98 15.75
C MET A 1 10.63 -10.27 15.53
N TYR A 2 11.95 -10.22 15.42
CA TYR A 2 12.75 -11.46 15.33
C TYR A 2 13.98 -11.39 16.23
N ARG A 3 14.46 -12.56 16.64
CA ARG A 3 15.56 -12.75 17.58
C ARG A 3 16.86 -12.91 16.78
N THR A 4 17.88 -12.13 17.10
CA THR A 4 19.23 -12.33 16.53
C THR A 4 19.94 -13.48 17.25
N SER A 5 20.99 -14.07 16.66
CA SER A 5 21.75 -15.15 17.33
C SER A 5 22.45 -14.69 18.62
N SER A 6 22.59 -13.37 18.80
CA SER A 6 23.03 -12.72 20.04
C SER A 6 21.92 -12.50 21.09
N GLY A 7 20.71 -13.04 20.87
CA GLY A 7 19.61 -12.98 21.83
C GLY A 7 18.78 -11.69 21.86
N ASN A 8 19.22 -10.63 21.16
CA ASN A 8 18.51 -9.35 21.11
C ASN A 8 17.32 -9.38 20.13
N HIS A 9 16.26 -8.63 20.49
CA HIS A 9 15.10 -8.43 19.63
C HIS A 9 15.27 -7.18 18.78
N LYS A 10 15.28 -7.33 17.45
CA LYS A 10 15.26 -6.20 16.52
C LYS A 10 13.94 -6.13 15.76
N PHE A 11 13.43 -4.91 15.66
CA PHE A 11 12.30 -4.58 14.80
C PHE A 11 12.83 -4.37 13.38
N SER A 12 12.21 -5.01 12.38
CA SER A 12 12.54 -4.80 10.95
C SER A 12 11.26 -4.44 10.21
N PHE A 13 11.21 -3.19 9.75
CA PHE A 13 10.17 -2.70 8.86
C PHE A 13 10.05 -3.55 7.60
N SER A 14 11.17 -4.06 7.07
CA SER A 14 11.18 -4.90 5.86
C SER A 14 10.55 -6.28 6.08
N ARG A 15 10.61 -6.86 7.28
CA ARG A 15 9.84 -8.08 7.62
C ARG A 15 8.40 -7.80 8.03
N PHE A 16 8.10 -6.60 8.53
CA PHE A 16 6.71 -6.18 8.75
C PHE A 16 5.96 -6.08 7.43
N ILE A 17 6.54 -5.42 6.41
CA ILE A 17 5.92 -5.31 5.07
C ILE A 17 5.80 -6.69 4.39
N ASN A 18 6.85 -7.52 4.43
CA ASN A 18 6.81 -8.87 3.84
C ASN A 18 5.91 -9.87 4.58
N ALA A 19 5.52 -9.61 5.83
CA ALA A 19 4.57 -10.43 6.58
C ALA A 19 3.14 -9.87 6.55
N ALA A 20 2.99 -8.57 6.30
CA ALA A 20 1.69 -7.89 6.15
C ALA A 20 1.10 -8.07 4.74
N VAL A 21 1.92 -8.44 3.74
CA VAL A 21 1.46 -8.74 2.38
C VAL A 21 1.89 -10.16 1.99
N PRO A 22 1.07 -11.19 2.27
CA PRO A 22 1.39 -12.55 1.88
C PRO A 22 1.18 -12.74 0.36
N ASN A 23 2.23 -13.20 -0.32
CA ASN A 23 2.23 -13.76 -1.69
C ASN A 23 1.84 -12.85 -2.88
N LEU A 24 2.83 -12.12 -3.43
CA LEU A 24 2.82 -11.57 -4.79
C LEU A 24 2.91 -12.62 -5.93
N ALA A 25 2.77 -13.92 -5.63
CA ALA A 25 2.92 -15.03 -6.59
C ALA A 25 1.83 -16.11 -6.46
N ALA A 26 0.76 -15.87 -5.70
CA ALA A 26 -0.44 -16.69 -5.78
C ALA A 26 -1.27 -16.21 -6.98
N ALA A 27 -1.84 -17.12 -7.76
CA ALA A 27 -2.80 -16.76 -8.79
C ALA A 27 -3.93 -15.94 -8.15
N PRO A 28 -4.42 -14.86 -8.79
CA PRO A 28 -5.45 -14.00 -8.21
C PRO A 28 -6.62 -14.86 -7.75
N HIS A 29 -6.91 -14.82 -6.46
CA HIS A 29 -8.05 -15.56 -5.94
C HIS A 29 -9.30 -14.96 -6.59
N GLN A 30 -10.26 -15.79 -7.01
CA GLN A 30 -11.48 -15.28 -7.67
C GLN A 30 -12.24 -14.23 -6.84
N ASN A 31 -11.98 -14.17 -5.53
CA ASN A 31 -12.57 -13.23 -4.60
C ASN A 31 -11.83 -11.88 -4.52
N GLU A 32 -10.69 -11.72 -5.21
CA GLU A 32 -9.93 -10.47 -5.27
C GLU A 32 -10.53 -9.51 -6.30
N LEU A 33 -10.27 -8.22 -6.11
CA LEU A 33 -10.58 -7.23 -7.12
C LEU A 33 -9.54 -7.34 -8.23
N SER A 34 -9.99 -7.54 -9.46
CA SER A 34 -9.12 -7.42 -10.63
C SER A 34 -8.61 -5.99 -10.78
N ASP A 35 -7.47 -5.81 -11.45
CA ASP A 35 -6.89 -4.48 -11.74
C ASP A 35 -7.91 -3.56 -12.42
N LEU A 36 -8.72 -4.11 -13.32
CA LEU A 36 -9.80 -3.36 -13.99
C LEU A 36 -10.86 -2.87 -12.99
N GLU A 37 -11.28 -3.71 -12.05
CA GLU A 37 -12.28 -3.34 -11.05
C GLU A 37 -11.72 -2.31 -10.06
N GLN A 38 -10.44 -2.43 -9.67
CA GLN A 38 -9.74 -1.44 -8.86
C GLN A 38 -9.70 -0.08 -9.57
N ASP A 39 -9.31 -0.08 -10.86
CA ASP A 39 -9.29 1.12 -11.68
C ASP A 39 -10.69 1.74 -11.82
N GLN A 40 -11.72 0.93 -12.06
CA GLN A 40 -13.10 1.42 -12.18
C GLN A 40 -13.59 2.09 -10.89
N VAL A 41 -13.32 1.48 -9.73
CA VAL A 41 -13.66 2.09 -8.44
C VAL A 41 -12.89 3.37 -8.23
N PHE A 42 -11.59 3.37 -8.52
CA PHE A 42 -10.73 4.54 -8.39
C PHE A 42 -11.22 5.70 -9.27
N GLU A 43 -11.44 5.44 -10.56
CA GLU A 43 -11.94 6.44 -11.52
C GLU A 43 -13.32 6.98 -11.13
N TYR A 44 -14.20 6.11 -10.64
CA TYR A 44 -15.49 6.55 -10.16
C TYR A 44 -15.33 7.49 -8.97
N GLN A 45 -14.52 7.10 -7.99
CA GLN A 45 -14.36 7.84 -6.74
C GLN A 45 -13.73 9.22 -6.92
N ILE A 46 -12.75 9.37 -7.81
CA ILE A 46 -12.15 10.69 -8.10
C ILE A 46 -13.14 11.69 -8.74
N LEU A 47 -14.26 11.22 -9.28
CA LEU A 47 -15.31 12.06 -9.86
C LEU A 47 -16.40 12.43 -8.84
N VAL A 48 -16.45 11.76 -7.69
CA VAL A 48 -17.42 12.04 -6.62
C VAL A 48 -16.96 13.26 -5.82
N GLU A 49 -17.92 13.99 -5.23
CA GLU A 49 -17.68 15.21 -4.46
C GLU A 49 -16.67 15.03 -3.32
N ASN A 50 -16.71 13.88 -2.66
CA ASN A 50 -15.72 13.52 -1.63
C ASN A 50 -15.03 12.19 -2.00
N PRO A 51 -13.91 12.25 -2.75
CA PRO A 51 -13.24 11.04 -3.20
C PRO A 51 -12.72 10.20 -2.04
N HIS A 52 -12.40 10.80 -0.90
CA HIS A 52 -11.88 10.06 0.25
C HIS A 52 -12.93 9.12 0.85
N LYS A 53 -14.22 9.48 0.82
CA LYS A 53 -15.28 8.62 1.36
C LYS A 53 -15.71 7.61 0.31
N LEU A 54 -15.82 6.33 0.69
CA LEU A 54 -16.36 5.31 -0.21
C LEU A 54 -17.84 5.62 -0.49
N ASP A 55 -18.18 5.90 -1.75
CA ASP A 55 -19.54 6.23 -2.16
C ASP A 55 -20.49 5.01 -2.06
N PRO A 56 -21.80 5.20 -1.77
CA PRO A 56 -22.77 4.11 -1.74
C PRO A 56 -22.85 3.24 -2.99
N LEU A 57 -22.43 3.73 -4.16
CA LEU A 57 -22.39 2.96 -5.41
C LEU A 57 -21.08 2.22 -5.63
N ALA A 58 -20.06 2.40 -4.79
CA ALA A 58 -18.75 1.78 -4.96
C ALA A 58 -18.83 0.24 -5.05
N SER A 59 -19.69 -0.42 -4.27
CA SER A 59 -19.87 -1.88 -4.36
C SER A 59 -20.53 -2.33 -5.67
N PHE A 60 -21.36 -1.49 -6.29
CA PHE A 60 -21.90 -1.75 -7.61
C PHE A 60 -20.82 -1.59 -8.69
N ILE A 61 -20.02 -0.52 -8.61
CA ILE A 61 -18.92 -0.27 -9.55
C ILE A 61 -17.84 -1.35 -9.46
N ALA A 62 -17.50 -1.81 -8.24
CA ALA A 62 -16.54 -2.87 -7.98
C ALA A 62 -17.00 -4.29 -8.41
N GLY A 63 -18.20 -4.41 -8.98
CA GLY A 63 -18.76 -5.71 -9.38
C GLY A 63 -19.13 -6.64 -8.21
N ILE A 64 -19.23 -6.13 -6.97
CA ILE A 64 -19.63 -6.92 -5.79
C ILE A 64 -21.12 -7.25 -5.86
N THR A 65 -21.93 -6.31 -6.36
CA THR A 65 -23.36 -6.50 -6.58
C THR A 65 -23.80 -5.93 -7.92
N ARG A 66 -24.78 -6.57 -8.54
CA ARG A 66 -25.40 -6.08 -9.79
C ARG A 66 -26.53 -5.08 -9.55
N SER A 67 -26.88 -4.81 -8.29
CA SER A 67 -27.99 -3.93 -7.92
C SER A 67 -27.48 -2.71 -7.15
N LYS A 68 -27.78 -1.52 -7.68
CA LYS A 68 -27.51 -0.24 -7.00
C LYS A 68 -28.19 -0.16 -5.63
N THR A 69 -29.42 -0.69 -5.53
CA THR A 69 -30.16 -0.74 -4.26
C THR A 69 -29.46 -1.62 -3.23
N VAL A 70 -28.91 -2.77 -3.65
CA VAL A 70 -28.12 -3.63 -2.76
C VAL A 70 -26.81 -2.94 -2.38
N SER A 71 -26.16 -2.22 -3.30
CA SER A 71 -24.96 -1.42 -3.00
C SER A 71 -25.22 -0.39 -1.90
N GLY A 72 -26.33 0.35 -1.99
CA GLY A 72 -26.74 1.27 -0.92
C GLY A 72 -26.99 0.57 0.41
N LYS A 73 -27.62 -0.62 0.41
CA LYS A 73 -27.82 -1.41 1.64
C LYS A 73 -26.51 -1.91 2.25
N ILE A 74 -25.55 -2.32 1.42
CA ILE A 74 -24.19 -2.68 1.86
C ILE A 74 -23.56 -1.46 2.55
N HIS A 75 -23.61 -0.30 1.91
CA HIS A 75 -23.06 0.94 2.47
C HIS A 75 -23.68 1.29 3.83
N SER A 76 -25.00 1.27 3.94
CA SER A 76 -25.69 1.48 5.23
C SER A 76 -25.31 0.44 6.28
N ALA A 77 -25.11 -0.82 5.89
CA ALA A 77 -24.64 -1.86 6.80
C ALA A 77 -23.20 -1.57 7.27
N LEU A 78 -22.31 -1.09 6.40
CA LEU A 78 -20.93 -0.75 6.77
C LEU A 78 -20.87 0.42 7.76
N ILE A 79 -21.75 1.43 7.60
CA ILE A 79 -21.91 2.49 8.61
C ILE A 79 -22.40 1.90 9.93
N LYS A 80 -23.48 1.11 9.90
CA LYS A 80 -24.07 0.51 11.11
C LYS A 80 -23.08 -0.35 11.90
N ASN A 81 -22.16 -1.02 11.21
CA ASN A 81 -21.14 -1.88 11.83
C ASN A 81 -19.84 -1.11 12.18
N GLY A 82 -19.79 0.21 11.99
CA GLY A 82 -18.63 1.04 12.35
C GLY A 82 -17.40 0.85 11.45
N VAL A 83 -17.58 0.26 10.26
CA VAL A 83 -16.53 0.22 9.23
C VAL A 83 -16.38 1.59 8.58
N PHE A 84 -17.49 2.26 8.36
CA PHE A 84 -17.52 3.68 8.01
C PHE A 84 -17.98 4.48 9.22
N SER A 85 -17.30 5.58 9.50
CA SER A 85 -17.80 6.59 10.43
C SER A 85 -18.53 7.67 9.64
N GLU A 86 -19.63 8.21 10.18
CA GLU A 86 -20.31 9.35 9.55
C GLU A 86 -19.41 10.59 9.54
N ASP A 87 -18.66 10.79 10.62
CA ASP A 87 -17.78 11.94 10.82
C ASP A 87 -16.41 11.80 10.16
N SER A 88 -15.88 10.58 10.08
CA SER A 88 -14.54 10.33 9.52
C SER A 88 -14.59 9.96 8.05
N GLN A 89 -13.57 10.35 7.30
CA GLN A 89 -13.38 9.88 5.93
C GLN A 89 -12.70 8.51 5.90
N ALA A 90 -12.08 8.07 7.00
CA ALA A 90 -11.27 6.86 7.06
C ALA A 90 -12.13 5.59 7.14
N ILE A 91 -11.71 4.56 6.42
CA ILE A 91 -12.22 3.20 6.62
C ILE A 91 -11.59 2.61 7.88
N ASN A 92 -12.43 2.09 8.77
CA ASN A 92 -12.00 1.39 9.97
C ASN A 92 -12.03 -0.13 9.74
N THR A 93 -10.94 -0.67 9.17
CA THR A 93 -10.83 -2.12 8.91
C THR A 93 -10.77 -2.94 10.21
N ARG A 94 -10.50 -2.34 11.37
CA ARG A 94 -10.56 -3.02 12.68
C ARG A 94 -11.98 -3.40 13.10
N ALA A 95 -13.00 -2.76 12.52
CA ALA A 95 -14.40 -3.11 12.75
C ALA A 95 -14.82 -4.40 12.00
N ILE A 96 -13.98 -4.91 11.10
CA ILE A 96 -14.21 -6.19 10.40
C ILE A 96 -13.89 -7.33 11.35
N THR A 97 -14.90 -7.78 12.09
CA THR A 97 -14.81 -8.87 13.07
C THR A 97 -15.16 -10.24 12.44
N PRO A 98 -14.93 -11.37 13.14
CA PRO A 98 -15.41 -12.68 12.69
C PRO A 98 -16.93 -12.76 12.45
N ASN A 99 -17.71 -11.85 13.05
CA ASN A 99 -19.16 -11.77 12.86
C ASN A 99 -19.57 -10.97 11.60
N PHE A 100 -18.62 -10.34 10.92
CA PHE A 100 -18.87 -9.51 9.73
C PHE A 100 -19.63 -10.23 8.60
N PRO A 101 -19.38 -11.52 8.29
CA PRO A 101 -20.17 -12.27 7.32
C PRO A 101 -21.68 -12.33 7.64
N HIS A 102 -22.04 -12.43 8.93
CA HIS A 102 -23.45 -12.47 9.34
C HIS A 102 -24.12 -11.10 9.19
N GLN A 103 -23.37 -10.04 9.47
CA GLN A 103 -23.81 -8.65 9.32
C GLN A 103 -24.10 -8.26 7.85
N LEU A 104 -23.49 -8.97 6.90
CA LEU A 104 -23.66 -8.77 5.45
C LEU A 104 -24.31 -9.98 4.76
N SER A 105 -25.19 -10.68 5.47
CA SER A 105 -25.90 -11.87 4.96
C SER A 105 -26.80 -11.60 3.74
N MET A 106 -27.03 -10.34 3.37
CA MET A 106 -27.76 -9.99 2.13
C MET A 106 -26.99 -10.23 0.84
N ILE A 107 -25.69 -10.54 0.92
CA ILE A 107 -24.84 -10.87 -0.23
C ILE A 107 -24.18 -12.24 -0.03
N SER A 108 -23.75 -12.86 -1.14
CA SER A 108 -23.10 -14.17 -1.10
C SER A 108 -21.76 -14.11 -0.37
N SER A 109 -21.31 -15.24 0.18
CA SER A 109 -19.99 -15.34 0.84
C SER A 109 -18.82 -14.93 -0.08
N PHE A 110 -18.96 -15.20 -1.38
CA PHE A 110 -18.04 -14.72 -2.42
C PHE A 110 -18.00 -13.19 -2.47
N ALA A 111 -19.17 -12.55 -2.56
CA ALA A 111 -19.29 -11.09 -2.58
C ALA A 111 -18.82 -10.46 -1.26
N GLN A 112 -19.03 -11.12 -0.12
CA GLN A 112 -18.51 -10.67 1.17
C GLN A 112 -16.99 -10.61 1.19
N LYS A 113 -16.30 -11.67 0.73
CA LYS A 113 -14.84 -11.69 0.63
C LYS A 113 -14.33 -10.59 -0.31
N LYS A 114 -15.00 -10.42 -1.45
CA LYS A 114 -14.65 -9.37 -2.42
C LYS A 114 -14.85 -7.96 -1.85
N LEU A 115 -15.90 -7.76 -1.06
CA LEU A 115 -16.13 -6.51 -0.35
C LEU A 115 -15.05 -6.23 0.69
N VAL A 116 -14.61 -7.24 1.45
CA VAL A 116 -13.49 -7.08 2.39
C VAL A 116 -12.24 -6.63 1.63
N ASN A 117 -11.93 -7.25 0.49
CA ASN A 117 -10.81 -6.85 -0.35
C ASN A 117 -10.95 -5.40 -0.87
N LEU A 118 -12.15 -4.97 -1.25
CA LEU A 118 -12.43 -3.58 -1.61
C LEU A 118 -12.13 -2.61 -0.47
N LEU A 119 -12.54 -2.96 0.75
CA LEU A 119 -12.34 -2.11 1.92
C LEU A 119 -10.85 -1.93 2.24
N PHE A 120 -10.07 -3.02 2.19
CA PHE A 120 -8.61 -2.95 2.38
C PHE A 120 -7.93 -2.17 1.26
N PHE A 121 -8.27 -2.46 0.00
CA PHE A 121 -7.76 -1.70 -1.15
C PHE A 121 -8.01 -0.20 -1.00
N TRP A 122 -9.22 0.19 -0.61
CA TRP A 122 -9.56 1.60 -0.46
C TRP A 122 -8.91 2.25 0.76
N GLU A 123 -8.74 1.51 1.87
CA GLU A 123 -7.95 2.00 3.02
C GLU A 123 -6.51 2.29 2.61
N GLU A 124 -5.87 1.39 1.86
CA GLU A 124 -4.53 1.62 1.31
C GLU A 124 -4.49 2.83 0.38
N GLU A 125 -5.52 3.04 -0.43
CA GLU A 125 -5.61 4.20 -1.32
C GLU A 125 -5.73 5.51 -0.53
N GLN A 126 -6.55 5.54 0.52
CA GLN A 126 -6.65 6.69 1.42
C GLN A 126 -5.30 7.00 2.10
N GLN A 127 -4.58 5.96 2.54
CA GLN A 127 -3.25 6.14 3.14
C GLN A 127 -2.26 6.70 2.11
N ARG A 128 -2.28 6.19 0.87
CA ARG A 128 -1.45 6.69 -0.23
C ARG A 128 -1.72 8.15 -0.52
N TRP A 129 -2.99 8.54 -0.64
CA TRP A 129 -3.37 9.94 -0.87
C TRP A 129 -2.96 10.84 0.27
N ARG A 130 -3.08 10.39 1.53
CA ARG A 130 -2.63 11.18 2.69
C ARG A 130 -1.15 11.52 2.60
N VAL A 131 -0.30 10.54 2.29
CA VAL A 131 1.15 10.77 2.13
C VAL A 131 1.44 11.76 1.00
N LEU A 132 0.76 11.63 -0.14
CA LEU A 132 0.95 12.55 -1.27
C LEU A 132 0.47 13.97 -0.94
N GLN A 133 -0.62 14.12 -0.22
CA GLN A 133 -1.15 15.41 0.22
C GLN A 133 -0.26 16.07 1.28
N GLU A 134 0.32 15.29 2.19
CA GLU A 134 1.30 15.78 3.17
C GLU A 134 2.56 16.31 2.45
N GLU A 135 3.10 15.54 1.48
CA GLU A 135 4.23 15.98 0.65
C GLU A 135 3.90 17.25 -0.16
N GLU A 136 2.71 17.30 -0.77
CA GLU A 136 2.24 18.47 -1.51
C GLU A 136 2.13 19.72 -0.61
N ALA A 137 1.61 19.57 0.60
CA ALA A 137 1.50 20.67 1.56
C ALA A 137 2.87 21.18 2.03
N GLU A 138 3.82 20.28 2.26
CA GLU A 138 5.21 20.62 2.59
C GLU A 138 5.86 21.42 1.45
N ILE A 139 5.78 20.92 0.21
CA ILE A 139 6.36 21.60 -0.96
C ILE A 139 5.74 22.97 -1.17
N ARG A 140 4.41 23.11 -1.04
CA ARG A 140 3.74 24.41 -1.15
C ARG A 140 4.25 25.41 -0.10
N THR A 141 4.50 24.94 1.12
CA THR A 141 5.06 25.77 2.20
C THR A 141 6.46 26.23 1.87
N VAL A 142 7.32 25.33 1.37
CA VAL A 142 8.70 25.66 0.97
C VAL A 142 8.72 26.64 -0.21
N ILE A 143 7.89 26.43 -1.24
CA ILE A 143 7.77 27.35 -2.39
C ILE A 143 7.36 28.76 -1.90
N GLY A 144 6.42 28.84 -0.95
CA GLY A 144 6.02 30.11 -0.35
C GLY A 144 7.20 30.84 0.28
N ALA A 145 7.96 30.15 1.13
CA ALA A 145 9.14 30.71 1.79
C ALA A 145 10.27 31.09 0.81
N GLU A 146 10.53 30.25 -0.20
CA GLU A 146 11.58 30.52 -1.19
C GLU A 146 11.24 31.72 -2.09
N ARG A 147 9.96 31.93 -2.41
CA ARG A 147 9.51 33.10 -3.16
C ARG A 147 9.71 34.41 -2.38
N GLU A 148 9.51 34.39 -1.07
CA GLU A 148 9.75 35.56 -0.21
C GLU A 148 11.24 35.94 -0.18
N ILE A 149 12.14 34.96 -0.31
CA ILE A 149 13.60 35.15 -0.31
C ILE A 149 14.15 35.41 -1.73
N GLY A 150 13.31 35.30 -2.76
CA GLY A 150 13.73 35.45 -4.16
C GLY A 150 14.58 34.30 -4.71
N SER A 151 14.44 33.11 -4.12
CA SER A 151 15.14 31.89 -4.56
C SER A 151 14.44 31.22 -5.74
N ALA A 152 15.16 30.32 -6.44
CA ALA A 152 14.65 29.62 -7.61
C ALA A 152 13.78 28.40 -7.25
N THR A 153 12.46 28.53 -7.42
CA THR A 153 11.46 27.48 -7.08
C THR A 153 11.21 26.43 -8.17
N GLY A 154 11.91 26.51 -9.31
CA GLY A 154 11.56 25.74 -10.52
C GLY A 154 11.58 24.21 -10.35
N THR A 155 12.49 23.69 -9.52
CA THR A 155 12.57 22.25 -9.21
C THR A 155 11.38 21.80 -8.35
N LEU A 156 11.01 22.61 -7.35
CA LEU A 156 9.87 22.35 -6.46
C LEU A 156 8.53 22.42 -7.20
N GLU A 157 8.38 23.37 -8.13
CA GLU A 157 7.19 23.48 -8.98
C GLU A 157 7.03 22.29 -9.94
N THR A 158 8.16 21.76 -10.43
CA THR A 158 8.16 20.53 -11.24
C THR A 158 7.71 19.35 -10.39
N ARG A 159 8.24 19.22 -9.18
CA ARG A 159 7.84 18.16 -8.24
C ARG A 159 6.36 18.24 -7.85
N LEU A 160 5.83 19.45 -7.66
CA LEU A 160 4.41 19.66 -7.36
C LEU A 160 3.52 19.13 -8.50
N LYS A 161 3.87 19.43 -9.77
CA LYS A 161 3.15 18.89 -10.93
C LYS A 161 3.23 17.36 -11.03
N GLU A 162 4.37 16.77 -10.66
CA GLU A 162 4.50 15.31 -10.59
C GLU A 162 3.54 14.72 -9.55
N LEU A 163 3.44 15.33 -8.36
CA LEU A 163 2.51 14.88 -7.31
C LEU A 163 1.05 14.95 -7.75
N GLU A 164 0.64 16.04 -8.43
CA GLU A 164 -0.70 16.17 -9.00
C GLU A 164 -1.01 15.04 -10.00
N GLY A 165 -0.02 14.66 -10.82
CA GLY A 165 -0.11 13.52 -11.72
C GLY A 165 -0.21 12.18 -10.98
N LEU A 166 0.60 12.00 -9.94
CA LEU A 166 0.62 10.79 -9.13
C LEU A 166 -0.69 10.58 -8.37
N ILE A 167 -1.34 11.63 -7.89
CA ILE A 167 -2.64 11.56 -7.21
C ILE A 167 -3.71 10.94 -8.12
N ARG A 168 -3.70 11.28 -9.41
CA ARG A 168 -4.68 10.82 -10.42
C ARG A 168 -4.27 9.52 -11.14
N LEU A 169 -3.07 9.01 -10.86
CA LEU A 169 -2.57 7.82 -11.52
C LEU A 169 -3.38 6.59 -11.10
N LYS A 170 -3.88 5.82 -12.07
CA LYS A 170 -4.67 4.61 -11.84
C LYS A 170 -3.88 3.53 -11.09
N PRO A 171 -4.52 2.74 -10.19
CA PRO A 171 -3.90 1.60 -9.52
C PRO A 171 -3.08 0.69 -10.44
N SER A 172 -3.65 0.26 -11.56
CA SER A 172 -3.00 -0.66 -12.50
C SER A 172 -1.70 -0.12 -13.12
N LEU A 173 -1.58 1.20 -13.27
CA LEU A 173 -0.44 1.85 -13.90
C LEU A 173 0.73 2.07 -12.92
N ARG A 174 0.50 1.96 -11.61
CA ARG A 174 1.51 2.25 -10.58
C ARG A 174 2.55 1.15 -10.46
N SER A 175 2.14 -0.10 -10.62
CA SER A 175 3.04 -1.25 -10.56
C SER A 175 3.99 -1.31 -11.76
N SER A 176 3.58 -0.79 -12.93
CA SER A 176 4.50 -0.53 -14.06
C SER A 176 5.45 0.60 -13.72
N HIS A 177 4.94 1.72 -13.20
CA HIS A 177 5.79 2.87 -12.85
C HIS A 177 6.86 2.57 -11.79
N MET A 178 6.59 1.68 -10.83
CA MET A 178 7.60 1.24 -9.86
C MET A 178 8.68 0.31 -10.47
N ARG A 179 8.37 -0.41 -11.55
CA ARG A 179 9.34 -1.25 -12.28
C ARG A 179 10.18 -0.43 -13.26
N ASP A 180 9.58 0.61 -13.84
CA ASP A 180 10.20 1.51 -14.82
C ASP A 180 10.92 2.71 -14.19
N ALA A 181 10.81 2.87 -12.86
CA ALA A 181 11.61 3.84 -12.13
C ALA A 181 13.10 3.49 -12.28
N THR A 182 13.76 4.18 -13.21
CA THR A 182 15.19 4.09 -13.46
C THR A 182 15.92 4.14 -12.12
N PRO A 183 16.73 3.13 -11.75
CA PRO A 183 17.43 3.14 -10.48
C PRO A 183 18.26 4.41 -10.40
N LEU A 184 18.05 5.19 -9.33
CA LEU A 184 18.73 6.46 -9.11
C LEU A 184 20.24 6.27 -9.33
N PRO A 185 20.90 7.11 -10.15
CA PRO A 185 22.33 7.00 -10.39
C PRO A 185 23.05 7.04 -9.05
N ARG A 186 23.68 5.91 -8.66
CA ARG A 186 24.40 5.58 -7.40
C ARG A 186 23.73 4.60 -6.44
N TYR A 187 22.50 4.15 -6.67
CA TYR A 187 21.99 2.98 -5.93
C TYR A 187 22.38 1.70 -6.66
N THR A 188 23.50 1.09 -6.29
CA THR A 188 23.74 -0.31 -6.63
C THR A 188 22.92 -1.15 -5.66
N PRO A 189 21.81 -1.79 -6.09
CA PRO A 189 21.13 -2.73 -5.22
C PRO A 189 22.15 -3.80 -4.83
N ARG A 190 22.41 -3.94 -3.53
CA ARG A 190 23.36 -4.90 -2.99
C ARG A 190 22.88 -6.29 -3.40
N ARG A 191 23.45 -6.83 -4.49
CA ARG A 191 23.10 -8.15 -5.03
C ARG A 191 23.28 -9.14 -3.88
N ARG A 192 22.18 -9.74 -3.42
CA ARG A 192 22.28 -10.78 -2.38
C ARG A 192 23.24 -11.83 -2.93
N PRO A 193 24.31 -12.18 -2.19
CA PRO A 193 25.16 -13.27 -2.61
C PRO A 193 24.28 -14.50 -2.77
N SER A 194 24.45 -15.20 -3.89
CA SER A 194 23.78 -16.47 -4.13
C SER A 194 24.11 -17.43 -2.99
N GLN A 195 23.23 -18.40 -2.73
CA GLN A 195 23.41 -19.36 -1.64
C GLN A 195 24.77 -20.09 -1.75
N ALA A 196 25.23 -20.37 -2.98
CA ALA A 196 26.57 -20.91 -3.25
C ALA A 196 27.72 -19.96 -2.82
N GLN A 197 27.54 -18.64 -2.94
CA GLN A 197 28.54 -17.65 -2.49
C GLN A 197 28.55 -17.49 -0.97
N VAL A 198 27.39 -17.66 -0.32
CA VAL A 198 27.30 -17.67 1.15
C VAL A 198 27.93 -18.93 1.72
N GLU A 199 27.72 -20.08 1.07
CA GLU A 199 28.32 -21.36 1.46
C GLU A 199 29.84 -21.39 1.22
N ALA A 200 30.32 -20.82 0.10
CA ALA A 200 31.75 -20.69 -0.16
C ALA A 200 32.45 -19.79 0.88
N ALA A 201 31.85 -18.64 1.22
CA ALA A 201 32.41 -17.74 2.24
C ALA A 201 32.37 -18.35 3.66
N ALA A 202 31.34 -19.15 3.97
CA ALA A 202 31.26 -19.87 5.23
C ALA A 202 32.30 -20.99 5.31
N ALA A 203 32.57 -21.69 4.21
CA ALA A 203 33.61 -22.72 4.13
C ALA A 203 35.02 -22.12 4.26
N GLU A 204 35.27 -20.97 3.64
CA GLU A 204 36.55 -20.25 3.73
C GLU A 204 36.81 -19.70 5.15
N ALA A 205 35.78 -19.16 5.80
CA ALA A 205 35.87 -18.70 7.19
C ALA A 205 36.08 -19.87 8.18
N ALA A 206 35.48 -21.03 7.92
CA ALA A 206 35.69 -22.23 8.73
C ALA A 206 37.10 -22.81 8.56
N ALA A 207 37.67 -22.75 7.34
CA ALA A 207 39.05 -23.16 7.08
C ALA A 207 40.06 -22.23 7.76
N ALA A 208 39.83 -20.91 7.76
CA ALA A 208 40.68 -19.94 8.44
C ALA A 208 40.67 -20.11 9.97
N ALA A 209 39.53 -20.50 10.56
CA ALA A 209 39.42 -20.76 11.99
C ALA A 209 40.14 -22.05 12.45
N GLN A 210 40.31 -23.04 11.56
CA GLN A 210 41.05 -24.27 11.85
C GLN A 210 42.58 -24.12 11.67
N ALA A 211 43.04 -23.08 10.99
CA ALA A 211 44.45 -22.85 10.70
C ALA A 211 45.25 -22.11 11.80
N GLY A 212 44.62 -21.73 12.92
CA GLY A 212 45.34 -21.34 14.15
C GLY A 212 46.38 -20.22 14.00
N VAL A 213 46.10 -19.16 13.24
CA VAL A 213 47.01 -18.00 13.14
C VAL A 213 46.59 -16.93 14.14
N HIS A 214 47.38 -16.79 15.22
CA HIS A 214 47.29 -15.66 16.14
C HIS A 214 47.58 -14.33 15.41
N PRO A 215 46.82 -13.26 15.66
CA PRO A 215 47.14 -11.94 15.13
C PRO A 215 48.43 -11.41 15.78
N PRO A 216 49.35 -10.78 15.03
CA PRO A 216 50.49 -10.10 15.62
C PRO A 216 50.01 -8.86 16.39
N THR A 217 50.59 -8.69 17.58
CA THR A 217 50.48 -7.49 18.44
C THR A 217 51.01 -6.25 17.76
#